data_AF-A0A498NCM3-F1
#
_entry.id   AF-A0A498NCM3-F1
#
_cell.length_a   1.000
_cell.length_b   1.000
_cell.length_c   1.000
_cell.angle_alpha   90.00
_cell.angle_beta   90.00
_cell.angle_gamma   90.00
#
_symmetry.space_group_name_H-M   'P 1'
#
loop_
_entity.id
_entity.type
_entity.pdbx_description
1 polymer ?
#
loop_
_entity_poly.entity_id
_entity_poly.type
_entity_poly.pdbx_seq_one_letter_code
_entity_poly.pdbx_strand_id
1 'polypeptide(L)'
;MAFGALLCACVMVLCSAAPFKLPQRIEPENDRPIIGILTQEVEDYMKKFGKTYIPSSYVKYIESGGARVVPIRLNQSSAEHEKIFKSINGLLLIGGSVNLETSDFAHTAGIYFRLALKANDEGDYFPIWGTCLGFQLLTVLVAGENLLSKTTAENVAYPLNFTSEASSSRMFTNFPSDIRKALSQEPLTGNFHHYGVTNEAFMGNEKLSGFFSVLSTNIAENGLEFVSTMEGKKYPFYGVQWHPEVNRFQWDPHHNFPHSSNAVRVSSLLAEFFVNEGCFCGLGLIYSNKTCTMPSVTFQDLPLNIYMVIFGTGIFVFVLSLIFCCYFIRTIVWQAGGESQQEIAVLTVHTQTSAGRFMTPTH
;
A
#
# COMPACT_ATOMS: atom_id res chain seq x y z
N MET A 1 -38.49 -19.28 65.62
CA MET A 1 -37.59 -19.77 64.55
C MET A 1 -37.94 -19.10 63.22
N ALA A 2 -37.76 -17.77 63.13
CA ALA A 2 -38.15 -17.00 61.95
C ALA A 2 -37.31 -15.72 61.78
N PHE A 3 -35.99 -15.80 62.02
CA PHE A 3 -35.06 -14.68 61.81
C PHE A 3 -33.72 -15.10 61.17
N GLY A 4 -33.61 -16.34 60.68
CA GLY A 4 -32.39 -16.86 60.02
C GLY A 4 -32.48 -16.95 58.50
N ALA A 5 -33.67 -16.85 57.91
CA ALA A 5 -33.87 -17.10 56.48
C ALA A 5 -33.79 -15.83 55.60
N LEU A 6 -33.90 -14.63 56.19
CA LEU A 6 -33.89 -13.37 55.41
C LEU A 6 -32.48 -12.84 55.14
N LEU A 7 -31.47 -13.22 55.94
CA LEU A 7 -30.09 -12.79 55.71
C LEU A 7 -29.36 -13.59 54.62
N CYS A 8 -29.83 -14.80 54.29
CA CYS A 8 -29.20 -15.64 53.27
C CYS A 8 -29.62 -15.25 51.84
N ALA A 9 -30.81 -14.66 51.68
CA ALA A 9 -31.30 -14.19 50.39
C ALA A 9 -30.67 -12.84 49.96
N CYS A 10 -30.29 -11.97 50.90
CA CYS A 10 -29.65 -10.69 50.58
C CYS A 10 -28.14 -10.81 50.24
N VAL A 11 -27.47 -11.90 50.64
CA VAL A 11 -26.04 -12.10 50.34
C VAL A 11 -25.82 -12.82 49.00
N MET A 12 -26.80 -13.59 48.51
CA MET A 12 -26.67 -14.25 47.19
C MET A 12 -27.07 -13.38 45.98
N VAL A 13 -27.68 -12.22 46.20
CA VAL A 13 -28.04 -11.27 45.11
C VAL A 13 -26.88 -10.30 44.78
N LEU A 14 -25.79 -10.31 45.55
CA LEU A 14 -24.62 -9.45 45.32
C LEU A 14 -23.44 -10.16 44.63
N CYS A 15 -23.57 -11.44 44.25
CA CYS A 15 -22.51 -12.21 43.59
C CYS A 15 -22.80 -12.55 42.11
N SER A 16 -23.82 -11.98 41.49
CA SER A 16 -23.93 -11.93 40.03
C SER A 16 -23.11 -10.74 39.51
N ALA A 17 -21.80 -10.75 39.77
CA ALA A 17 -20.86 -9.95 39.02
C ALA A 17 -20.82 -10.55 37.61
N ALA A 18 -21.58 -9.95 36.69
CA ALA A 18 -21.31 -10.12 35.27
C ALA A 18 -19.80 -9.92 35.07
N PRO A 19 -19.10 -10.77 34.30
CA PRO A 19 -17.68 -10.59 34.07
C PRO A 19 -17.48 -9.17 33.56
N PHE A 20 -16.80 -8.35 34.37
CA PHE A 20 -16.37 -7.03 33.98
C PHE A 20 -15.46 -7.25 32.77
N LYS A 21 -16.02 -7.12 31.56
CA LYS A 21 -15.23 -6.97 30.36
C LYS A 21 -14.44 -5.69 30.60
N LEU A 22 -13.17 -5.85 30.95
CA LEU A 22 -12.19 -4.78 30.85
C LEU A 22 -12.46 -4.08 29.51
N PRO A 23 -12.58 -2.74 29.47
CA PRO A 23 -12.73 -2.05 28.21
C PRO A 23 -11.61 -2.55 27.31
N GLN A 24 -12.00 -3.16 26.18
CA GLN A 24 -11.08 -3.56 25.13
C GLN A 24 -10.27 -2.30 24.84
N ARG A 25 -8.97 -2.34 25.13
CA ARG A 25 -8.07 -1.25 24.76
C ARG A 25 -8.24 -1.11 23.25
N ILE A 26 -8.89 -0.04 22.83
CA ILE A 26 -8.95 0.33 21.42
C ILE A 26 -7.50 0.72 21.12
N GLU A 27 -6.72 -0.26 20.69
CA GLU A 27 -5.37 0.01 20.18
C GLU A 27 -5.52 1.03 19.05
N PRO A 28 -4.69 2.08 19.00
CA PRO A 28 -4.78 3.07 17.95
C PRO A 28 -4.55 2.39 16.60
N GLU A 29 -5.61 2.31 15.80
CA GLU A 29 -5.59 1.80 14.44
C GLU A 29 -4.80 2.77 13.55
N ASN A 30 -3.91 2.23 12.71
CA ASN A 30 -3.19 3.02 11.72
C ASN A 30 -3.99 3.09 10.42
N ASP A 31 -4.77 4.16 10.26
CA ASP A 31 -5.59 4.40 9.04
C ASP A 31 -4.76 4.82 7.81
N ARG A 32 -3.42 4.74 7.86
CA ARG A 32 -2.52 5.14 6.78
C ARG A 32 -1.38 4.13 6.58
N PRO A 33 -1.66 2.83 6.41
CA PRO A 33 -0.62 1.81 6.33
C PRO A 33 0.32 2.03 5.13
N ILE A 34 1.59 1.70 5.32
CA ILE A 34 2.62 1.62 4.28
C ILE A 34 3.08 0.18 4.19
N ILE A 35 2.86 -0.47 3.06
CA ILE A 35 3.31 -1.85 2.82
C ILE A 35 4.58 -1.81 1.97
N GLY A 36 5.60 -2.50 2.45
CA GLY A 36 6.81 -2.73 1.67
C GLY A 36 6.59 -3.82 0.62
N ILE A 37 7.01 -3.58 -0.62
CA ILE A 37 7.05 -4.61 -1.66
C ILE A 37 8.50 -4.90 -1.98
N LEU A 38 8.93 -6.14 -1.78
CA LEU A 38 10.29 -6.56 -2.10
C LEU A 38 10.49 -6.59 -3.62
N THR A 39 11.48 -5.83 -4.10
CA THR A 39 11.89 -5.86 -5.51
C THR A 39 12.55 -7.21 -5.83
N GLN A 40 12.49 -7.66 -7.06
CA GLN A 40 13.23 -8.85 -7.53
C GLN A 40 14.25 -8.46 -8.59
N GLU A 41 15.33 -9.23 -8.74
CA GLU A 41 16.29 -9.13 -9.84
C GLU A 41 15.60 -9.22 -11.21
N VAL A 42 16.09 -8.44 -12.16
CA VAL A 42 15.54 -8.41 -13.51
C VAL A 42 16.04 -9.58 -14.37
N GLU A 43 15.20 -9.99 -15.31
CA GLU A 43 15.61 -10.83 -16.44
C GLU A 43 16.49 -10.06 -17.44
N ASP A 44 17.19 -10.79 -18.32
CA ASP A 44 18.20 -10.24 -19.22
C ASP A 44 17.70 -9.07 -20.08
N TYR A 45 16.47 -9.15 -20.61
CA TYR A 45 15.90 -8.12 -21.48
C TYR A 45 15.56 -6.81 -20.72
N MET A 46 15.44 -6.86 -19.40
CA MET A 46 15.13 -5.72 -18.53
C MET A 46 16.38 -5.06 -17.92
N LYS A 47 17.56 -5.68 -18.03
CA LYS A 47 18.84 -5.15 -17.48
C LYS A 47 19.16 -3.72 -17.91
N LYS A 48 18.69 -3.29 -19.09
CA LYS A 48 18.86 -1.92 -19.59
C LYS A 48 18.07 -0.86 -18.81
N PHE A 49 17.04 -1.26 -18.05
CA PHE A 49 16.17 -0.34 -17.29
C PHE A 49 16.52 -0.30 -15.80
N GLY A 50 17.25 -1.29 -15.29
CA GLY A 50 17.61 -1.37 -13.89
C GLY A 50 18.13 -2.75 -13.51
N LYS A 51 18.47 -2.92 -12.23
CA LYS A 51 18.92 -4.20 -11.67
C LYS A 51 17.78 -5.01 -11.03
N THR A 52 16.73 -4.31 -10.59
CA THR A 52 15.59 -4.90 -9.89
C THR A 52 14.30 -4.26 -10.39
N TYR A 53 13.18 -4.96 -10.25
CA TYR A 53 11.85 -4.50 -10.66
C TYR A 53 10.76 -4.94 -9.68
N ILE A 54 9.59 -4.30 -9.82
CA ILE A 54 8.31 -4.72 -9.24
C ILE A 54 7.28 -4.62 -10.36
N PRO A 55 6.51 -5.69 -10.66
CA PRO A 55 5.38 -5.58 -11.56
C PRO A 55 4.34 -4.60 -11.01
N SER A 56 3.87 -3.66 -11.84
CA SER A 56 2.91 -2.64 -11.40
C SER A 56 1.60 -3.19 -10.84
N SER A 57 1.23 -4.43 -11.19
CA SER A 57 0.04 -5.12 -10.66
C SER A 57 0.10 -5.28 -9.14
N TYR A 58 1.28 -5.57 -8.55
CA TYR A 58 1.42 -5.68 -7.10
C TYR A 58 1.23 -4.33 -6.40
N VAL A 59 1.75 -3.25 -7.00
CA VAL A 59 1.56 -1.89 -6.46
C VAL A 59 0.08 -1.51 -6.48
N LYS A 60 -0.59 -1.67 -7.63
CA LYS A 60 -2.03 -1.39 -7.79
C LYS A 60 -2.89 -2.26 -6.86
N TYR A 61 -2.51 -3.52 -6.67
CA TYR A 61 -3.19 -4.43 -5.76
C TYR A 61 -3.22 -3.90 -4.33
N ILE A 62 -2.05 -3.55 -3.79
CA ILE A 62 -1.95 -2.99 -2.44
C ILE A 62 -2.61 -1.61 -2.32
N GLU A 63 -2.41 -0.72 -3.30
CA GLU A 63 -3.06 0.60 -3.30
C GLU A 63 -4.58 0.48 -3.32
N SER A 64 -5.12 -0.50 -4.05
CA SER A 64 -6.56 -0.73 -4.10
C SER A 64 -7.16 -1.25 -2.81
N GLY A 65 -6.34 -1.82 -1.92
CA GLY A 65 -6.74 -2.19 -0.56
C GLY A 65 -6.69 -1.03 0.44
N GLY A 66 -6.22 0.16 0.02
CA GLY A 66 -6.17 1.36 0.87
C GLY A 66 -4.81 1.67 1.50
N ALA A 67 -3.72 1.02 1.06
CA ALA A 67 -2.37 1.27 1.57
C ALA A 67 -1.50 2.08 0.61
N ARG A 68 -0.44 2.69 1.14
CA ARG A 68 0.68 3.22 0.35
C ARG A 68 1.73 2.13 0.16
N VAL A 69 2.53 2.22 -0.90
CA VAL A 69 3.59 1.25 -1.20
C VAL A 69 4.97 1.91 -1.07
N VAL A 70 5.93 1.16 -0.53
CA VAL A 70 7.35 1.48 -0.65
C VAL A 70 8.11 0.31 -1.29
N PRO A 71 8.93 0.53 -2.34
CA PRO A 71 9.77 -0.52 -2.89
C PRO A 71 10.97 -0.79 -1.98
N ILE A 72 11.15 -2.04 -1.58
CA ILE A 72 12.31 -2.49 -0.78
C ILE A 72 13.37 -3.04 -1.72
N ARG A 73 14.54 -2.39 -1.74
CA ARG A 73 15.66 -2.76 -2.62
C ARG A 73 16.48 -3.88 -1.99
N LEU A 74 17.03 -4.78 -2.81
CA LEU A 74 17.79 -5.94 -2.32
C LEU A 74 19.16 -5.59 -1.72
N ASN A 75 19.90 -4.68 -2.36
CA ASN A 75 21.33 -4.48 -2.07
C ASN A 75 21.57 -3.38 -1.04
N GLN A 76 20.88 -3.45 0.10
CA GLN A 76 21.05 -2.51 1.22
C GLN A 76 21.74 -3.20 2.41
N SER A 77 22.29 -2.42 3.35
CA SER A 77 22.88 -2.98 4.56
C SER A 77 21.79 -3.52 5.49
N SER A 78 22.12 -4.48 6.36
CA SER A 78 21.17 -4.99 7.36
C SER A 78 20.58 -3.89 8.25
N ALA A 79 21.38 -2.87 8.59
CA ALA A 79 20.92 -1.72 9.36
C ALA A 79 19.89 -0.87 8.60
N GLU A 80 20.06 -0.71 7.28
CA GLU A 80 19.09 0.00 6.46
C GLU A 80 17.79 -0.80 6.31
N HIS A 81 17.88 -2.11 6.15
CA HIS A 81 16.69 -2.98 6.16
C HIS A 81 15.93 -2.94 7.48
N GLU A 82 16.64 -2.93 8.61
CA GLU A 82 16.02 -2.80 9.93
C GLU A 82 15.32 -1.43 10.09
N LYS A 83 15.94 -0.36 9.58
CA LYS A 83 15.32 0.98 9.56
C LYS A 83 14.06 1.01 8.71
N ILE A 84 14.09 0.40 7.52
CA ILE A 84 12.92 0.30 6.64
C ILE A 84 11.83 -0.54 7.32
N PHE A 85 12.17 -1.69 7.89
CA PHE A 85 11.25 -2.57 8.61
C PHE A 85 10.48 -1.80 9.69
N LYS A 86 11.19 -1.01 10.51
CA LYS A 86 10.59 -0.15 11.54
C LYS A 86 9.74 1.01 11.01
N SER A 87 9.76 1.26 9.71
CA SER A 87 9.06 2.38 9.06
C SER A 87 7.86 1.94 8.19
N ILE A 88 7.63 0.63 8.06
CA ILE A 88 6.54 0.05 7.28
C ILE A 88 5.65 -0.80 8.17
N ASN A 89 4.47 -1.15 7.68
CA ASN A 89 3.41 -1.84 8.41
C ASN A 89 3.19 -3.29 7.96
N GLY A 90 3.96 -3.76 6.99
CA GLY A 90 3.84 -5.10 6.45
C GLY A 90 4.73 -5.29 5.23
N LEU A 91 4.87 -6.54 4.80
CA LEU A 91 5.72 -6.91 3.67
C LEU A 91 4.97 -7.80 2.68
N LEU A 92 5.07 -7.47 1.39
CA LEU A 92 4.66 -8.34 0.30
C LEU A 92 5.89 -8.87 -0.44
N LEU A 93 5.95 -10.21 -0.57
CA LEU A 93 6.88 -10.96 -1.39
C LEU A 93 6.18 -11.33 -2.70
N ILE A 94 6.68 -10.77 -3.80
CA ILE A 94 6.09 -10.94 -5.13
C ILE A 94 6.38 -12.32 -5.72
N GLY A 95 5.62 -12.69 -6.76
CA GLY A 95 5.95 -13.80 -7.63
C GLY A 95 7.13 -13.48 -8.56
N GLY A 96 7.67 -14.52 -9.20
CA GLY A 96 8.79 -14.41 -10.11
C GLY A 96 9.54 -15.74 -10.27
N SER A 97 10.81 -15.69 -10.67
CA SER A 97 11.56 -16.86 -11.14
C SER A 97 13.00 -16.94 -10.63
N VAL A 98 13.36 -16.13 -9.62
CA VAL A 98 14.72 -16.14 -9.05
C VAL A 98 14.94 -17.33 -8.10
N ASN A 99 16.20 -17.65 -7.82
CA ASN A 99 16.55 -18.79 -6.97
C ASN A 99 16.14 -18.56 -5.50
N LEU A 100 15.44 -19.51 -4.89
CA LEU A 100 14.90 -19.39 -3.53
C LEU A 100 15.92 -19.48 -2.39
N GLU A 101 17.18 -19.79 -2.69
CA GLU A 101 18.24 -19.99 -1.70
C GLU A 101 19.40 -19.00 -1.87
N THR A 102 19.73 -18.66 -3.11
CA THR A 102 20.95 -17.88 -3.45
C THR A 102 20.68 -16.51 -4.06
N SER A 103 19.42 -16.16 -4.35
CA SER A 103 19.08 -14.83 -4.86
C SER A 103 19.17 -13.77 -3.76
N ASP A 104 19.46 -12.52 -4.16
CA ASP A 104 19.40 -11.39 -3.23
C ASP A 104 17.96 -11.18 -2.73
N PHE A 105 16.94 -11.56 -3.54
CA PHE A 105 15.53 -11.62 -3.12
C PHE A 105 15.33 -12.57 -1.94
N ALA A 106 15.81 -13.81 -2.04
CA ALA A 106 15.71 -14.81 -0.98
C ALA A 106 16.45 -14.38 0.29
N HIS A 107 17.68 -13.87 0.13
CA HIS A 107 18.47 -13.37 1.25
C HIS A 107 17.79 -12.20 1.96
N THR A 108 17.27 -11.22 1.22
CA THR A 108 16.61 -10.04 1.77
C THR A 108 15.29 -10.41 2.44
N ALA A 109 14.46 -11.22 1.81
CA ALA A 109 13.23 -11.73 2.40
C ALA A 109 13.50 -12.47 3.73
N GLY A 110 14.58 -13.26 3.80
CA GLY A 110 15.01 -13.92 5.02
C GLY A 110 15.35 -12.95 6.17
N ILE A 111 15.87 -11.75 5.86
CA ILE A 111 16.09 -10.69 6.86
C ILE A 111 14.74 -10.23 7.42
N TYR A 112 13.80 -9.85 6.56
CA TYR A 112 12.49 -9.35 7.00
C TYR A 112 11.67 -10.44 7.70
N PHE A 113 11.74 -11.68 7.25
CA PHE A 113 11.07 -12.82 7.89
C PHE A 113 11.52 -12.98 9.34
N ARG A 114 12.84 -12.92 9.60
CA ARG A 114 13.38 -12.98 10.97
C ARG A 114 13.00 -11.75 11.82
N LEU A 115 13.02 -10.56 11.23
CA LEU A 115 12.58 -9.33 11.91
C LEU A 115 11.10 -9.41 12.28
N ALA A 116 10.25 -9.87 11.36
CA ALA A 116 8.82 -10.04 11.60
C ALA A 116 8.54 -11.10 12.67
N LEU A 117 9.22 -12.26 12.64
CA LEU A 117 9.10 -13.26 13.70
C LEU A 117 9.41 -12.65 15.07
N LYS A 118 10.57 -11.99 15.19
CA LYS A 118 10.99 -11.34 16.42
C LYS A 118 9.98 -10.29 16.89
N ALA A 119 9.52 -9.41 16.00
CA ALA A 119 8.56 -8.37 16.33
C ALA A 119 7.24 -8.97 16.86
N ASN A 120 6.71 -9.99 16.17
CA ASN A 120 5.49 -10.68 16.60
C ASN A 120 5.68 -11.45 17.92
N ASP A 121 6.86 -12.03 18.17
CA ASP A 121 7.19 -12.65 19.47
C ASP A 121 7.29 -11.64 20.61
N GLU A 122 7.71 -10.41 20.32
CA GLU A 122 7.80 -9.30 21.27
C GLU A 122 6.46 -8.56 21.47
N GLY A 123 5.39 -9.02 20.82
CA GLY A 123 4.03 -8.48 20.96
C GLY A 123 3.69 -7.33 19.99
N ASP A 124 4.57 -7.04 19.03
CA ASP A 124 4.23 -6.22 17.87
C ASP A 124 3.39 -7.02 16.86
N TYR A 125 2.81 -6.36 15.86
CA TYR A 125 2.04 -7.01 14.80
C TYR A 125 2.60 -6.64 13.44
N PHE A 126 3.27 -7.60 12.78
CA PHE A 126 3.87 -7.36 11.47
C PHE A 126 3.48 -8.46 10.47
N PRO A 127 2.58 -8.18 9.52
CA PRO A 127 2.12 -9.17 8.55
C PRO A 127 3.08 -9.33 7.37
N ILE A 128 3.17 -10.57 6.86
CA ILE A 128 3.88 -10.90 5.62
C ILE A 128 2.91 -11.59 4.65
N TRP A 129 2.91 -11.18 3.40
CA TRP A 129 2.18 -11.84 2.31
C TRP A 129 3.15 -12.38 1.27
N GLY A 130 3.00 -13.64 0.88
CA GLY A 130 3.73 -14.26 -0.22
C GLY A 130 2.82 -14.64 -1.38
N THR A 131 3.13 -14.17 -2.59
CA THR A 131 2.44 -14.58 -3.83
C THR A 131 3.38 -15.43 -4.70
N CYS A 132 2.94 -16.61 -5.12
CA CYS A 132 3.67 -17.52 -6.01
C CYS A 132 5.11 -17.81 -5.53
N LEU A 133 6.15 -17.22 -6.13
CA LEU A 133 7.53 -17.32 -5.62
C LEU A 133 7.63 -16.89 -4.15
N GLY A 134 6.93 -15.83 -3.74
CA GLY A 134 6.87 -15.40 -2.34
C GLY A 134 6.25 -16.46 -1.42
N PHE A 135 5.20 -17.17 -1.88
CA PHE A 135 4.63 -18.30 -1.15
C PHE A 135 5.66 -19.43 -1.01
N GLN A 136 6.31 -19.82 -2.11
CA GLN A 136 7.33 -20.86 -2.12
C GLN A 136 8.48 -20.51 -1.15
N LEU A 137 8.95 -19.26 -1.18
CA LEU A 137 10.00 -18.77 -0.30
C LEU A 137 9.62 -18.85 1.17
N LEU A 138 8.38 -18.51 1.54
CA LEU A 138 7.91 -18.68 2.92
C LEU A 138 7.99 -20.14 3.37
N THR A 139 7.68 -21.10 2.48
CA THR A 139 7.81 -22.51 2.82
C THR A 139 9.27 -22.92 3.04
N VAL A 140 10.20 -22.44 2.20
CA VAL A 140 11.64 -22.70 2.35
C VAL A 140 12.17 -22.11 3.66
N LEU A 141 11.78 -20.87 3.99
CA LEU A 141 12.21 -20.19 5.21
C LEU A 141 11.73 -20.90 6.50
N VAL A 142 10.52 -21.46 6.49
CA VAL A 142 9.98 -22.20 7.65
C VAL A 142 10.54 -23.62 7.74
N ALA A 143 10.58 -24.37 6.62
CA ALA A 143 11.11 -25.73 6.61
C ALA A 143 12.62 -25.75 6.89
N GLY A 144 13.34 -24.71 6.44
CA GLY A 144 14.80 -24.67 6.43
C GLY A 144 15.41 -25.53 5.32
N GLU A 145 14.61 -25.97 4.36
CA GLU A 145 15.00 -26.78 3.20
C GLU A 145 14.01 -26.55 2.05
N ASN A 146 14.41 -26.89 0.83
CA ASN A 146 13.58 -26.73 -0.35
C ASN A 146 12.74 -27.98 -0.62
N LEU A 147 11.43 -27.89 -0.33
CA LEU A 147 10.46 -28.98 -0.47
C LEU A 147 9.64 -28.89 -1.77
N LEU A 148 10.06 -28.05 -2.72
CA LEU A 148 9.31 -27.88 -3.96
C LEU A 148 9.38 -29.13 -4.84
N SER A 149 8.22 -29.50 -5.37
CA SER A 149 8.05 -30.52 -6.40
C SER A 149 7.52 -29.88 -7.68
N LYS A 150 7.69 -30.57 -8.81
CA LYS A 150 7.09 -30.14 -10.06
C LYS A 150 5.57 -30.31 -9.97
N THR A 151 4.85 -29.20 -9.85
CA THR A 151 3.37 -29.14 -9.73
C THR A 151 2.86 -28.12 -10.74
N THR A 152 3.22 -28.32 -12.00
CA THR A 152 3.00 -27.35 -13.08
C THR A 152 1.52 -26.99 -13.20
N ALA A 153 1.27 -25.69 -13.14
CA ALA A 153 0.01 -25.04 -13.42
C ALA A 153 0.36 -23.71 -14.09
N GLU A 154 0.61 -23.78 -15.39
CA GLU A 154 1.06 -22.64 -16.19
C GLU A 154 -0.10 -22.13 -17.03
N ASN A 155 -0.40 -20.84 -16.93
CA ASN A 155 -1.42 -20.18 -17.73
C ASN A 155 -2.84 -20.77 -17.58
N VAL A 156 -3.21 -21.14 -16.35
CA VAL A 156 -4.48 -21.81 -16.03
C VAL A 156 -5.19 -21.14 -14.86
N ALA A 157 -6.52 -21.08 -14.91
CA ALA A 157 -7.35 -20.57 -13.83
C ALA A 157 -8.07 -21.71 -13.10
N TYR A 158 -8.01 -21.75 -11.77
CA TYR A 158 -8.63 -22.79 -10.95
C TYR A 158 -9.63 -22.24 -9.93
N PRO A 159 -10.66 -23.03 -9.54
CA PRO A 159 -11.31 -22.88 -8.24
C PRO A 159 -10.34 -23.30 -7.12
N LEU A 160 -10.68 -23.05 -5.86
CA LEU A 160 -9.93 -23.51 -4.70
C LEU A 160 -10.60 -24.72 -4.06
N ASN A 161 -9.83 -25.79 -3.83
CA ASN A 161 -10.30 -26.91 -3.01
C ASN A 161 -10.06 -26.54 -1.54
N PHE A 162 -11.06 -25.94 -0.89
CA PHE A 162 -10.94 -25.54 0.51
C PHE A 162 -10.79 -26.76 1.44
N THR A 163 -9.90 -26.61 2.42
CA THR A 163 -9.79 -27.55 3.55
C THR A 163 -10.78 -27.17 4.65
N SER A 164 -10.84 -27.99 5.72
CA SER A 164 -11.62 -27.65 6.93
C SER A 164 -11.13 -26.35 7.61
N GLU A 165 -9.83 -26.06 7.55
CA GLU A 165 -9.20 -24.90 8.19
C GLU A 165 -9.68 -23.56 7.60
N ALA A 166 -10.07 -23.55 6.31
CA ALA A 166 -10.55 -22.34 5.64
C ALA A 166 -11.75 -21.69 6.33
N SER A 167 -12.62 -22.49 6.95
CA SER A 167 -13.87 -22.01 7.55
C SER A 167 -13.65 -21.11 8.78
N SER A 168 -12.57 -21.32 9.52
CA SER A 168 -12.17 -20.54 10.70
C SER A 168 -10.95 -19.65 10.45
N SER A 169 -10.49 -19.58 9.19
CA SER A 169 -9.29 -18.84 8.81
C SER A 169 -9.46 -17.33 8.94
N ARG A 170 -8.39 -16.61 9.27
CA ARG A 170 -8.41 -15.14 9.27
C ARG A 170 -8.64 -14.61 7.86
N MET A 171 -7.98 -15.22 6.87
CA MET A 171 -8.03 -14.78 5.47
C MET A 171 -9.45 -14.80 4.88
N PHE A 172 -10.25 -15.84 5.18
CA PHE A 172 -11.56 -16.02 4.55
C PHE A 172 -12.76 -15.83 5.49
N THR A 173 -12.58 -15.58 6.79
CA THR A 173 -13.71 -15.47 7.72
C THR A 173 -14.71 -14.37 7.34
N ASN A 174 -14.21 -13.25 6.81
CA ASN A 174 -15.03 -12.10 6.41
C ASN A 174 -15.47 -12.12 4.93
N PHE A 175 -15.18 -13.20 4.20
CA PHE A 175 -15.59 -13.29 2.80
C PHE A 175 -17.11 -13.47 2.71
N PRO A 176 -17.80 -12.70 1.83
CA PRO A 176 -19.20 -12.95 1.52
C PRO A 176 -19.43 -14.40 1.10
N SER A 177 -20.51 -15.01 1.59
CA SER A 177 -20.77 -16.44 1.37
C SER A 177 -20.91 -16.81 -0.11
N ASP A 178 -21.44 -15.88 -0.93
CA ASP A 178 -21.52 -16.01 -2.39
C ASP A 178 -20.12 -16.06 -3.02
N ILE A 179 -19.20 -15.19 -2.60
CA ILE A 179 -17.82 -15.18 -3.10
C ILE A 179 -17.05 -16.41 -2.64
N ARG A 180 -17.22 -16.83 -1.39
CA ARG A 180 -16.57 -18.06 -0.90
C ARG A 180 -17.06 -19.29 -1.67
N LYS A 181 -18.36 -19.35 -2.00
CA LYS A 181 -18.91 -20.39 -2.87
C LYS A 181 -18.33 -20.31 -4.29
N ALA A 182 -18.29 -19.12 -4.89
CA ALA A 182 -17.73 -18.92 -6.22
C ALA A 182 -16.25 -19.35 -6.27
N LEU A 183 -15.44 -19.00 -5.26
CA LEU A 183 -14.06 -19.46 -5.13
C LEU A 183 -13.92 -20.98 -5.17
N SER A 184 -14.87 -21.73 -4.60
CA SER A 184 -14.84 -23.20 -4.60
C SER A 184 -15.36 -23.86 -5.88
N GLN A 185 -15.95 -23.09 -6.82
CA GLN A 185 -16.69 -23.64 -7.97
C GLN A 185 -16.26 -23.07 -9.32
N GLU A 186 -15.78 -21.83 -9.34
CA GLU A 186 -15.41 -21.09 -10.55
C GLU A 186 -13.89 -20.97 -10.68
N PRO A 187 -13.35 -20.94 -11.90
CA PRO A 187 -11.92 -20.74 -12.14
C PRO A 187 -11.51 -19.28 -11.90
N LEU A 188 -11.35 -18.89 -10.63
CA LEU A 188 -11.11 -17.50 -10.22
C LEU A 188 -9.64 -17.18 -9.90
N THR A 189 -8.78 -18.19 -9.83
CA THR A 189 -7.39 -18.04 -9.36
C THR A 189 -6.41 -18.32 -10.48
N GLY A 190 -5.69 -17.29 -10.96
CA GLY A 190 -4.69 -17.44 -12.02
C GLY A 190 -3.41 -18.09 -11.51
N ASN A 191 -2.97 -19.17 -12.17
CA ASN A 191 -1.76 -19.93 -11.85
C ASN A 191 -0.75 -19.84 -13.01
N PHE A 192 0.49 -19.50 -12.65
CA PHE A 192 1.62 -19.26 -13.56
C PHE A 192 2.91 -19.78 -12.89
N HIS A 193 2.91 -21.07 -12.55
CA HIS A 193 4.03 -21.69 -11.83
C HIS A 193 4.33 -23.10 -12.30
N HIS A 194 5.62 -23.47 -12.21
CA HIS A 194 6.09 -24.82 -12.54
C HIS A 194 6.29 -25.69 -11.29
N TYR A 195 6.37 -25.07 -10.12
CA TYR A 195 6.76 -25.69 -8.86
C TYR A 195 5.84 -25.24 -7.73
N GLY A 196 5.68 -26.09 -6.74
CA GLY A 196 4.87 -25.87 -5.55
C GLY A 196 5.18 -26.92 -4.50
N VAL A 197 4.60 -26.79 -3.32
CA VAL A 197 4.75 -27.80 -2.25
C VAL A 197 3.55 -28.73 -2.31
N THR A 198 3.80 -30.03 -2.47
CA THR A 198 2.72 -31.02 -2.43
C THR A 198 2.10 -31.05 -1.04
N ASN A 199 0.81 -31.38 -0.96
CA ASN A 199 0.13 -31.51 0.33
C ASN A 199 0.83 -32.55 1.23
N GLU A 200 1.31 -33.66 0.63
CA GLU A 200 2.09 -34.68 1.32
C GLU A 200 3.40 -34.13 1.91
N ALA A 201 4.21 -33.42 1.12
CA ALA A 201 5.47 -32.84 1.61
C ALA A 201 5.24 -31.76 2.68
N PHE A 202 4.19 -30.96 2.52
CA PHE A 202 3.82 -29.93 3.47
C PHE A 202 3.42 -30.52 4.83
N MET A 203 2.53 -31.51 4.82
CA MET A 203 2.04 -32.15 6.03
C MET A 203 3.07 -33.08 6.67
N GLY A 204 3.97 -33.67 5.86
CA GLY A 204 5.07 -34.50 6.33
C GLY A 204 6.21 -33.71 7.00
N ASN A 205 6.30 -32.40 6.79
CA ASN A 205 7.29 -31.55 7.47
C ASN A 205 6.68 -30.90 8.72
N GLU A 206 7.19 -31.27 9.90
CA GLU A 206 6.67 -30.79 11.19
C GLU A 206 6.79 -29.27 11.38
N LYS A 207 7.82 -28.62 10.79
CA LYS A 207 7.97 -27.17 10.89
C LYS A 207 6.89 -26.46 10.08
N LEU A 208 6.64 -26.90 8.84
CA LEU A 208 5.58 -26.32 8.00
C LEU A 208 4.19 -26.53 8.59
N SER A 209 3.84 -27.79 8.86
CA SER A 209 2.54 -28.14 9.42
C SER A 209 2.33 -27.58 10.83
N GLY A 210 3.40 -27.35 11.60
CA GLY A 210 3.35 -26.65 12.89
C GLY A 210 3.17 -25.13 12.76
N PHE A 211 3.68 -24.52 11.69
CA PHE A 211 3.66 -23.07 11.49
C PHE A 211 2.40 -22.56 10.78
N PHE A 212 1.93 -23.29 9.77
CA PHE A 212 0.87 -22.86 8.86
C PHE A 212 -0.34 -23.79 8.90
N SER A 213 -1.54 -23.22 8.78
CA SER A 213 -2.74 -23.95 8.39
C SER A 213 -2.91 -23.88 6.87
N VAL A 214 -3.11 -25.03 6.23
CA VAL A 214 -3.42 -25.12 4.79
C VAL A 214 -4.89 -24.78 4.61
N LEU A 215 -5.19 -23.72 3.88
CA LEU A 215 -6.57 -23.25 3.65
C LEU A 215 -7.16 -23.82 2.36
N SER A 216 -6.34 -24.04 1.34
CA SER A 216 -6.78 -24.68 0.12
C SER A 216 -5.66 -25.47 -0.56
N THR A 217 -6.07 -26.45 -1.35
CA THR A 217 -5.22 -27.20 -2.28
C THR A 217 -5.73 -27.05 -3.72
N ASN A 218 -4.90 -27.47 -4.67
CA ASN A 218 -5.26 -27.64 -6.07
C ASN A 218 -4.55 -28.85 -6.66
N ILE A 219 -5.02 -29.34 -7.80
CA ILE A 219 -4.43 -30.45 -8.53
C ILE A 219 -3.67 -29.89 -9.74
N ALA A 220 -2.37 -30.15 -9.81
CA ALA A 220 -1.52 -29.76 -10.93
C ALA A 220 -1.77 -30.62 -12.18
N GLU A 221 -1.21 -30.21 -13.32
CA GLU A 221 -1.35 -30.92 -14.60
C GLU A 221 -0.90 -32.39 -14.54
N ASN A 222 0.09 -32.69 -13.70
CA ASN A 222 0.60 -34.04 -13.50
C ASN A 222 -0.17 -34.86 -12.44
N GLY A 223 -1.31 -34.35 -11.96
CA GLY A 223 -2.18 -35.01 -11.00
C GLY A 223 -1.74 -34.90 -9.54
N LEU A 224 -0.62 -34.21 -9.25
CA LEU A 224 -0.19 -34.00 -7.87
C LEU A 224 -1.04 -32.91 -7.20
N GLU A 225 -1.46 -33.19 -5.96
CA GLU A 225 -2.10 -32.18 -5.10
C GLU A 225 -1.04 -31.29 -4.46
N PHE A 226 -1.20 -29.97 -4.62
CA PHE A 226 -0.33 -28.96 -4.04
C PHE A 226 -1.10 -27.97 -3.17
N VAL A 227 -0.43 -27.42 -2.16
CA VAL A 227 -0.97 -26.38 -1.29
C VAL A 227 -1.08 -25.08 -2.10
N SER A 228 -2.28 -24.51 -2.19
CA SER A 228 -2.52 -23.30 -2.99
C SER A 228 -2.75 -22.06 -2.14
N THR A 229 -3.21 -22.20 -0.89
CA THR A 229 -3.36 -21.09 0.05
C THR A 229 -3.04 -21.54 1.48
N MET A 230 -2.31 -20.72 2.24
CA MET A 230 -1.98 -20.98 3.65
C MET A 230 -1.97 -19.69 4.49
N GLU A 231 -2.18 -19.85 5.79
CA GLU A 231 -1.99 -18.78 6.77
C GLU A 231 -1.29 -19.28 8.03
N GLY A 232 -0.50 -18.43 8.68
CA GLY A 232 0.23 -18.77 9.89
C GLY A 232 -0.73 -19.07 11.04
N LYS A 233 -0.46 -20.09 11.84
CA LYS A 233 -1.29 -20.43 13.01
C LYS A 233 -1.17 -19.37 14.10
N LYS A 234 0.06 -18.90 14.33
CA LYS A 234 0.41 -17.86 15.31
C LYS A 234 0.72 -16.52 14.66
N TYR A 235 1.56 -16.53 13.62
CA TYR A 235 2.07 -15.31 12.99
C TYR A 235 1.14 -14.85 11.87
N PRO A 236 0.99 -13.53 11.62
CA PRO A 236 0.19 -12.97 10.53
C PRO A 236 0.90 -13.11 9.17
N PHE A 237 1.33 -14.34 8.85
CA PHE A 237 2.04 -14.67 7.62
C PHE A 237 1.09 -15.42 6.70
N TYR A 238 0.96 -14.96 5.47
CA TYR A 238 -0.04 -15.40 4.51
C TYR A 238 0.65 -15.79 3.22
N GLY A 239 0.12 -16.79 2.54
CA GLY A 239 0.67 -17.23 1.28
C GLY A 239 -0.39 -17.74 0.32
N VAL A 240 -0.27 -17.32 -0.94
CA VAL A 240 -1.05 -17.84 -2.08
C VAL A 240 -0.10 -18.28 -3.19
N GLN A 241 -0.24 -19.51 -3.67
CA GLN A 241 0.54 -20.02 -4.81
C GLN A 241 0.08 -19.39 -6.13
N TRP A 242 -1.18 -18.98 -6.19
CA TRP A 242 -1.83 -18.30 -7.30
C TRP A 242 -1.71 -16.77 -7.17
N HIS A 243 -2.10 -16.04 -8.22
CA HIS A 243 -1.90 -14.61 -8.34
C HIS A 243 -3.22 -13.82 -8.21
N PRO A 244 -3.54 -13.23 -7.05
CA PRO A 244 -4.77 -12.42 -6.90
C PRO A 244 -4.67 -11.07 -7.61
N GLU A 245 -3.47 -10.53 -7.85
CA GLU A 245 -3.25 -9.22 -8.43
C GLU A 245 -3.59 -9.17 -9.93
N VAL A 246 -3.48 -10.29 -10.63
CA VAL A 246 -3.66 -10.33 -12.10
C VAL A 246 -5.12 -10.16 -12.49
N ASN A 247 -6.06 -10.58 -11.63
CA ASN A 247 -7.51 -10.53 -11.86
C ASN A 247 -8.01 -9.13 -12.24
N ARG A 248 -7.33 -8.08 -11.77
CA ARG A 248 -7.71 -6.67 -11.95
C ARG A 248 -6.72 -5.86 -12.79
N PHE A 249 -5.46 -6.28 -12.87
CA PHE A 249 -4.38 -5.38 -13.29
C PHE A 249 -3.46 -5.91 -14.38
N GLN A 250 -3.67 -7.13 -14.87
CA GLN A 250 -2.97 -7.67 -16.04
C GLN A 250 -3.97 -8.00 -17.14
N TRP A 251 -3.60 -7.77 -18.40
CA TRP A 251 -4.53 -7.86 -19.54
C TRP A 251 -3.87 -8.41 -20.81
N ASP A 252 -2.70 -9.04 -20.68
CA ASP A 252 -2.03 -9.65 -21.82
C ASP A 252 -2.92 -10.77 -22.39
N PRO A 253 -3.37 -10.67 -23.66
CA PRO A 253 -4.29 -11.64 -24.26
C PRO A 253 -3.67 -13.03 -24.46
N HIS A 254 -2.35 -13.17 -24.32
CA HIS A 254 -1.67 -14.46 -24.36
C HIS A 254 -1.76 -15.23 -23.03
N HIS A 255 -2.23 -14.57 -21.97
CA HIS A 255 -2.38 -15.15 -20.64
C HIS A 255 -3.86 -15.27 -20.24
N ASN A 256 -4.19 -16.37 -19.58
CA ASN A 256 -5.53 -16.72 -19.11
C ASN A 256 -5.79 -16.13 -17.72
N PHE A 257 -5.82 -14.80 -17.65
CA PHE A 257 -6.15 -14.09 -16.43
C PHE A 257 -7.67 -14.12 -16.18
N PRO A 258 -8.14 -14.59 -15.00
CA PRO A 258 -9.57 -14.60 -14.70
C PRO A 258 -10.06 -13.18 -14.40
N HIS A 259 -10.94 -12.67 -15.27
CA HIS A 259 -11.53 -11.31 -15.18
C HIS A 259 -13.03 -11.30 -14.88
N SER A 260 -13.60 -12.41 -14.41
CA SER A 260 -15.01 -12.43 -14.01
C SER A 260 -15.27 -11.46 -12.86
N SER A 261 -16.53 -11.04 -12.68
CA SER A 261 -16.90 -10.16 -11.55
C SER A 261 -16.50 -10.76 -10.20
N ASN A 262 -16.63 -12.08 -10.04
CA ASN A 262 -16.20 -12.79 -8.84
C ASN A 262 -14.66 -12.78 -8.70
N ALA A 263 -13.91 -12.99 -9.78
CA ALA A 263 -12.45 -12.93 -9.75
C ALA A 263 -11.95 -11.53 -9.32
N VAL A 264 -12.59 -10.46 -9.80
CA VAL A 264 -12.31 -9.08 -9.38
C VAL A 264 -12.65 -8.85 -7.91
N ARG A 265 -13.80 -9.34 -7.43
CA ARG A 265 -14.21 -9.23 -6.01
C ARG A 265 -13.25 -9.96 -5.08
N VAL A 266 -12.81 -11.17 -5.44
CA VAL A 266 -11.80 -11.93 -4.69
C VAL A 266 -10.51 -11.12 -4.53
N SER A 267 -10.02 -10.54 -5.63
CA SER A 267 -8.82 -9.71 -5.62
C SER A 267 -8.97 -8.48 -4.71
N SER A 268 -10.13 -7.81 -4.72
CA SER A 268 -10.40 -6.69 -3.80
C SER A 268 -10.37 -7.14 -2.33
N LEU A 269 -11.11 -8.20 -2.01
CA LEU A 269 -11.25 -8.67 -0.64
C LEU A 269 -9.92 -9.15 -0.03
N LEU A 270 -9.04 -9.78 -0.82
CA LEU A 270 -7.72 -10.18 -0.33
C LEU A 270 -6.77 -8.98 -0.16
N ALA A 271 -6.86 -7.97 -1.04
CA ALA A 271 -6.09 -6.75 -0.87
C ALA A 271 -6.52 -6.00 0.40
N GLU A 272 -7.83 -5.84 0.60
CA GLU A 272 -8.42 -5.24 1.80
C GLU A 272 -8.03 -6.01 3.06
N PHE A 273 -8.13 -7.35 3.04
CA PHE A 273 -7.70 -8.21 4.14
C PHE A 273 -6.25 -7.93 4.53
N PHE A 274 -5.30 -8.02 3.58
CA PHE A 274 -3.89 -7.86 3.90
C PHE A 274 -3.52 -6.42 4.31
N VAL A 275 -4.17 -5.41 3.74
CA VAL A 275 -3.97 -4.02 4.17
C VAL A 275 -4.48 -3.80 5.60
N ASN A 276 -5.63 -4.38 5.97
CA ASN A 276 -6.17 -4.29 7.32
C ASN A 276 -5.24 -4.95 8.35
N GLU A 277 -4.53 -6.02 7.98
CA GLU A 277 -3.51 -6.62 8.83
C GLU A 277 -2.36 -5.63 9.17
N GLY A 278 -2.06 -4.71 8.25
CA GLY A 278 -1.07 -3.65 8.47
C GLY A 278 -1.62 -2.42 9.23
N CYS A 279 -2.93 -2.35 9.48
CA CYS A 279 -3.53 -1.29 10.29
C CYS A 279 -3.38 -1.56 11.80
N PHE A 280 -3.13 -2.81 12.19
CA PHE A 280 -2.85 -3.16 13.58
C PHE A 280 -1.45 -2.64 13.99
N CYS A 281 -1.41 -1.67 14.90
CA CYS A 281 -0.20 -1.36 15.64
C CYS A 281 -0.17 -2.23 16.91
N GLY A 282 0.84 -3.09 17.03
CA GLY A 282 1.04 -3.88 18.23
C GLY A 282 1.39 -3.03 19.46
N LEU A 283 1.21 -3.65 20.63
CA LEU A 283 1.39 -3.06 21.95
C LEU A 283 2.74 -2.33 22.10
N GLY A 284 2.68 -1.03 22.38
CA GLY A 284 3.42 -0.47 23.51
C GLY A 284 4.95 -0.60 23.57
N LEU A 285 5.65 -0.84 22.46
CA LEU A 285 7.08 -0.50 22.32
C LEU A 285 7.26 0.82 21.56
N ILE A 286 6.34 1.75 21.77
CA ILE A 286 6.65 3.17 21.72
C ILE A 286 7.54 3.45 22.94
N TYR A 287 8.82 3.61 22.68
CA TYR A 287 9.71 4.42 23.48
C TYR A 287 8.93 5.64 23.98
N SER A 288 8.68 5.68 25.29
CA SER A 288 8.13 6.78 26.10
C SER A 288 7.63 8.01 25.32
N ASN A 289 6.32 8.27 25.44
CA ASN A 289 5.66 9.52 25.03
C ASN A 289 5.72 9.82 23.52
N LYS A 290 4.74 9.27 22.80
CA LYS A 290 3.91 9.99 21.81
C LYS A 290 2.79 9.04 21.36
N THR A 291 1.62 9.60 21.07
CA THR A 291 0.65 9.07 20.11
C THR A 291 1.36 8.45 18.89
N CYS A 292 0.73 7.56 18.11
CA CYS A 292 1.22 7.17 16.78
C CYS A 292 1.38 8.40 15.87
N THR A 293 2.38 9.22 16.13
CA THR A 293 2.86 10.30 15.30
C THR A 293 4.01 9.69 14.53
N MET A 294 3.74 9.44 13.26
CA MET A 294 4.77 9.39 12.23
C MET A 294 5.84 10.45 12.54
N PRO A 295 7.14 10.19 12.29
CA PRO A 295 8.00 11.31 11.95
C PRO A 295 7.29 12.03 10.81
N SER A 296 7.04 13.33 10.96
CA SER A 296 6.62 14.14 9.82
C SER A 296 7.61 13.81 8.71
N VAL A 297 7.15 13.17 7.64
CA VAL A 297 7.86 13.28 6.37
C VAL A 297 7.70 14.76 6.07
N THR A 298 8.64 15.54 6.60
CA THR A 298 8.80 16.93 6.26
C THR A 298 8.90 16.91 4.75
N PHE A 299 8.11 17.77 4.14
CA PHE A 299 8.04 18.03 2.72
C PHE A 299 9.38 18.56 2.13
N GLN A 300 10.51 18.28 2.81
CA GLN A 300 11.88 18.67 2.57
C GLN A 300 12.65 17.67 1.69
N ASP A 301 12.08 16.50 1.36
CA ASP A 301 12.69 15.55 0.42
C ASP A 301 12.12 15.63 -1.01
N LEU A 302 11.27 16.62 -1.32
CA LEU A 302 11.14 17.02 -2.72
C LEU A 302 12.41 17.78 -3.12
N PRO A 303 13.03 17.47 -4.28
CA PRO A 303 14.22 18.18 -4.71
C PRO A 303 13.94 19.69 -4.67
N LEU A 304 14.88 20.46 -4.13
CA LEU A 304 14.87 21.93 -3.96
C LEU A 304 14.20 22.69 -5.15
N ASN A 305 14.25 22.09 -6.33
CA ASN A 305 13.66 22.52 -7.57
C ASN A 305 12.15 22.80 -7.52
N ILE A 306 11.31 22.05 -6.79
CA ILE A 306 9.86 22.28 -6.87
C ILE A 306 9.43 23.56 -6.14
N TYR A 307 10.05 23.87 -5.00
CA TYR A 307 9.78 25.11 -4.28
C TYR A 307 10.31 26.33 -5.03
N MET A 308 11.47 26.22 -5.68
CA MET A 308 11.99 27.25 -6.58
C MET A 308 11.06 27.48 -7.78
N VAL A 309 10.41 26.44 -8.29
CA VAL A 309 9.43 26.57 -9.38
C VAL A 309 8.12 27.23 -8.89
N ILE A 310 7.57 26.80 -7.75
CA ILE A 310 6.32 27.38 -7.23
C ILE A 310 6.53 28.83 -6.79
N PHE A 311 7.62 29.12 -6.08
CA PHE A 311 7.93 30.48 -5.62
C PHE A 311 8.35 31.38 -6.79
N GLY A 312 9.13 30.84 -7.74
CA GLY A 312 9.54 31.56 -8.95
C GLY A 312 8.36 31.90 -9.86
N THR A 313 7.43 30.97 -10.08
CA THR A 313 6.21 31.23 -10.87
C THR A 313 5.29 32.23 -10.17
N GLY A 314 5.14 32.15 -8.85
CA GLY A 314 4.38 33.12 -8.06
C GLY A 314 4.92 34.54 -8.14
N ILE A 315 6.24 34.72 -7.97
CA ILE A 315 6.89 36.03 -8.11
C ILE A 315 6.78 36.55 -9.54
N PHE A 316 6.96 35.69 -10.55
CA PHE A 316 6.88 36.10 -11.95
C PHE A 316 5.49 36.62 -12.31
N VAL A 317 4.43 35.92 -11.90
CA VAL A 317 3.04 36.36 -12.10
C VAL A 317 2.76 37.68 -11.35
N PHE A 318 3.28 37.84 -10.14
CA PHE A 318 3.11 39.08 -9.38
C PHE A 318 3.80 40.28 -10.04
N VAL A 319 5.03 40.12 -10.51
CA VAL A 319 5.78 41.18 -11.22
C VAL A 319 5.09 41.55 -12.53
N LEU A 320 4.65 40.57 -13.32
CA LEU A 320 3.89 40.84 -14.54
C LEU A 320 2.59 41.60 -14.25
N SER A 321 1.89 41.25 -13.17
CA SER A 321 0.67 41.94 -12.75
C SER A 321 0.94 43.40 -12.39
N LEU A 322 2.04 43.69 -11.69
CA LEU A 322 2.45 45.07 -11.38
C LEU A 322 2.84 45.85 -12.64
N ILE A 323 3.57 45.25 -13.58
CA ILE A 323 3.92 45.88 -14.85
C ILE A 323 2.65 46.23 -15.64
N PHE A 324 1.70 45.30 -15.71
CA PHE A 324 0.43 45.52 -16.40
C PHE A 324 -0.40 46.63 -15.74
N CYS A 325 -0.42 46.67 -14.40
CA CYS A 325 -1.07 47.72 -13.64
C CYS A 325 -0.42 49.10 -13.90
N CYS A 326 0.90 49.18 -13.88
CA CYS A 326 1.64 50.40 -14.20
C CYS A 326 1.41 50.87 -15.65
N TYR A 327 1.32 49.94 -16.61
CA TYR A 327 1.00 50.26 -17.99
C TYR A 327 -0.43 50.80 -18.15
N PHE A 328 -1.40 50.18 -17.47
CA PHE A 328 -2.79 50.67 -17.46
C PHE A 328 -2.90 52.05 -16.83
N ILE A 329 -2.24 52.29 -15.68
CA ILE A 329 -2.22 53.61 -15.04
C ILE A 329 -1.58 54.65 -15.96
N ARG A 330 -0.46 54.33 -16.63
CA ARG A 330 0.15 55.24 -17.62
C ARG A 330 -0.76 55.54 -18.79
N THR A 331 -1.46 54.54 -19.32
CA THR A 331 -2.40 54.73 -20.43
C THR A 331 -3.59 55.59 -20.02
N ILE A 332 -4.15 55.37 -18.81
CA ILE A 332 -5.23 56.20 -18.27
C ILE A 332 -4.76 57.64 -18.05
N VAL A 333 -3.57 57.84 -17.50
CA VAL A 333 -2.98 59.20 -17.32
C VAL A 333 -2.72 59.86 -18.66
N TRP A 334 -2.30 59.10 -19.69
CA TRP A 334 -2.09 59.64 -21.04
C TRP A 334 -3.41 60.01 -21.72
N GLN A 335 -4.47 59.22 -21.54
CA GLN A 335 -5.82 59.56 -22.02
C GLN A 335 -6.40 60.78 -21.29
N ALA A 336 -6.25 60.86 -19.97
CA ALA A 336 -6.67 62.02 -19.19
C ALA A 336 -5.86 63.30 -19.52
N GLY A 337 -4.57 63.15 -19.85
CA GLY A 337 -3.74 64.24 -20.35
C GLY A 337 -4.10 64.67 -21.79
N GLY A 338 -4.57 63.73 -22.62
CA GLY A 338 -5.03 63.99 -23.98
C GLY A 338 -6.31 64.83 -24.05
N GLU A 339 -7.27 64.59 -23.14
CA GLU A 339 -8.49 65.40 -23.05
C GLU A 339 -8.19 66.87 -22.66
N SER A 340 -7.18 67.10 -21.81
CA SER A 340 -6.78 68.46 -21.42
C SER A 340 -6.17 69.28 -22.56
N GLN A 341 -5.51 68.64 -23.54
CA GLN A 341 -4.95 69.36 -24.70
C GLN A 341 -6.01 69.70 -25.76
N GLN A 342 -7.09 68.91 -25.83
CA GLN A 342 -8.18 69.17 -26.79
C GLN A 342 -9.06 70.34 -26.34
N GLU A 343 -9.27 70.55 -25.03
CA GLU A 343 -9.92 71.76 -24.50
C GLU A 343 -9.07 73.03 -24.66
N ILE A 344 -7.74 72.94 -24.46
CA ILE A 344 -6.83 74.10 -24.61
C ILE A 344 -6.71 74.52 -26.09
N ALA A 345 -6.77 73.59 -27.04
CA ALA A 345 -6.75 73.90 -28.46
C ALA A 345 -8.01 74.66 -28.92
N VAL A 346 -9.18 74.35 -28.34
CA VAL A 346 -10.43 75.07 -28.63
C VAL A 346 -10.42 76.49 -28.03
N LEU A 347 -9.82 76.69 -26.85
CA LEU A 347 -9.70 78.02 -26.23
C LEU A 347 -8.70 78.95 -26.93
N THR A 348 -7.62 78.41 -27.52
CA THR A 348 -6.55 79.24 -28.09
C THR A 348 -6.94 79.90 -29.43
N VAL A 349 -7.86 79.30 -30.20
CA VAL A 349 -8.35 79.88 -31.47
C VAL A 349 -9.24 81.11 -31.23
N HIS A 350 -9.87 81.24 -30.06
CA HIS A 350 -10.75 82.38 -29.76
C HIS A 350 -10.03 83.65 -29.28
N THR A 351 -8.75 83.57 -28.88
CA THR A 351 -8.03 84.70 -28.25
C THR A 351 -7.04 85.46 -29.15
N GLN A 352 -6.82 85.04 -30.40
CA GLN A 352 -5.85 85.70 -31.31
C GLN A 352 -6.43 86.78 -32.24
N THR A 353 -7.65 87.26 -32.01
CA THR A 353 -8.28 88.32 -32.84
C THR A 353 -8.30 89.71 -32.21
N SER A 354 -7.69 89.95 -31.04
CA SER A 354 -7.74 91.28 -30.43
C SER A 354 -6.50 91.62 -29.60
N ALA A 355 -5.57 92.36 -30.21
CA ALA A 355 -4.90 93.54 -29.61
C ALA A 355 -3.59 93.81 -30.34
N GLY A 356 -3.68 94.60 -31.40
CA GLY A 356 -2.54 95.36 -31.89
C GLY A 356 -2.38 96.68 -31.14
N ARG A 357 -1.21 97.27 -31.39
CA ARG A 357 -0.88 98.71 -31.49
C ARG A 357 -0.26 99.45 -30.29
N PHE A 358 0.87 100.10 -30.66
CA PHE A 358 1.47 101.35 -30.18
C PHE A 358 2.24 101.28 -28.84
N MET A 359 3.37 101.95 -28.61
CA MET A 359 4.05 103.09 -29.28
C MET A 359 5.55 103.07 -28.90
N THR A 360 6.42 103.62 -29.75
CA THR A 360 7.80 104.07 -29.46
C THR A 360 7.78 105.47 -28.79
N PRO A 361 8.90 105.96 -28.20
CA PRO A 361 9.82 106.82 -28.97
C PRO A 361 11.32 106.80 -28.58
N THR A 362 12.13 107.03 -29.61
CA THR A 362 13.44 107.72 -29.75
C THR A 362 14.33 108.05 -28.53
N HIS A 363 15.61 107.70 -28.68
CA HIS A 363 16.70 108.67 -28.82
C HIS A 363 17.64 108.28 -29.95
#